data_AF-A0A4S0R2C6-F1
#
_entry.id   AF-A0A4S0R2C6-F1
#
_cell.length_a   1.000
_cell.length_b   1.000
_cell.length_c   1.000
_cell.angle_alpha   90.00
_cell.angle_beta   90.00
_cell.angle_gamma   90.00
#
_symmetry.space_group_name_H-M   'P 1'
#
loop_
_entity.id
_entity.type
_entity.pdbx_description
1 polymer ?
#
loop_
_entity_poly.entity_id
_entity_poly.type
_entity_poly.pdbx_seq_one_letter_code
_entity_poly.pdbx_strand_id
1 'polypeptide(L)' 'MIPVPNGVKVWLATGYTDMRKGFPGLSLMVQETLKRDPHTGHLFCFRGRQGGLIKVIW' A
#
# COMPACT_ATOMS: atom_id res chain seq x y z
N MET A 1 2.82 14.40 -13.79
CA MET A 1 3.37 13.11 -13.31
C MET A 1 4.03 13.37 -11.98
N ILE A 2 3.73 12.60 -10.93
CA ILE A 2 4.37 12.77 -9.62
C ILE A 2 5.79 12.19 -9.74
N PRO A 3 6.86 12.97 -9.45
CA PRO A 3 8.22 12.46 -9.50
C PRO A 3 8.40 11.39 -8.43
N VAL A 4 8.84 10.20 -8.82
CA VAL A 4 9.20 9.12 -7.89
C VAL A 4 10.72 9.15 -7.72
N PRO A 5 11.23 9.50 -6.52
CA PRO A 5 12.67 9.56 -6.29
C PRO A 5 13.36 8.21 -6.56
N ASN A 6 14.64 8.29 -6.93
CA ASN A 6 15.47 7.08 -7.05
C ASN A 6 15.56 6.37 -5.70
N GLY A 7 15.42 5.03 -5.71
CA GLY A 7 15.46 4.21 -4.50
C GLY A 7 14.12 3.97 -3.82
N VAL A 8 13.01 4.54 -4.32
CA VAL A 8 11.66 4.17 -3.86
C VAL A 8 11.41 2.69 -4.15
N LYS A 9 10.96 1.97 -3.12
CA LYS A 9 10.51 0.58 -3.24
C LYS A 9 8.99 0.55 -3.44
N VAL A 10 8.54 -0.38 -4.26
CA VAL A 10 7.13 -0.70 -4.44
C VAL A 10 6.84 -2.01 -3.73
N TRP A 11 5.96 -1.96 -2.74
CA TRP A 11 5.53 -3.12 -1.97
C TRP A 11 4.13 -3.53 -2.40
N LEU A 12 3.95 -4.81 -2.71
CA LEU A 12 2.64 -5.37 -3.00
C LEU A 12 2.15 -6.16 -1.79
N ALA A 13 1.02 -5.74 -1.22
CA ALA A 13 0.34 -6.54 -0.21
C ALA A 13 -0.21 -7.81 -0.87
N THR A 14 0.34 -8.97 -0.49
CA THR A 14 -0.09 -10.27 -1.02
C THR A 14 -1.44 -10.68 -0.41
N GLY A 15 -2.29 -11.30 -1.23
CA GLY A 15 -3.65 -11.66 -0.82
C GLY A 15 -4.66 -10.55 -1.11
N TYR A 16 -5.79 -10.58 -0.40
CA TYR A 16 -6.93 -9.72 -0.70
C TYR A 16 -7.09 -8.66 0.39
N THR A 17 -7.13 -7.39 0.00
CA THR A 17 -7.37 -6.28 0.93
C THR A 17 -8.84 -5.88 0.91
N ASP A 18 -9.41 -5.64 2.09
CA ASP A 18 -10.68 -4.91 2.17
C ASP A 18 -10.48 -3.48 1.68
N MET A 19 -11.03 -3.22 0.49
CA MET A 19 -10.89 -1.93 -0.19
C MET A 19 -11.79 -0.84 0.38
N ARG A 20 -12.62 -1.13 1.40
CA ARG A 20 -13.34 -0.12 2.18
C ARG A 20 -12.41 0.65 3.12
N LYS A 21 -11.24 0.11 3.44
CA LYS A 21 -10.24 0.80 4.28
C LYS A 21 -9.73 2.09 3.62
N GLY A 22 -9.73 3.17 4.41
CA GLY A 22 -9.04 4.42 4.09
C GLY A 22 -7.57 4.39 4.50
N PHE A 23 -6.89 5.53 4.43
CA PHE A 23 -5.46 5.64 4.74
C PHE A 23 -5.07 5.03 6.11
N PRO A 24 -5.72 5.35 7.25
CA PRO A 24 -5.31 4.80 8.54
C PRO A 24 -5.35 3.27 8.59
N GLY A 25 -6.38 2.66 8.00
CA GLY A 25 -6.52 1.20 7.97
C GLY A 25 -5.53 0.50 7.04
N LEU A 26 -5.12 1.18 5.95
CA LEU A 26 -4.08 0.66 5.06
C LEU A 26 -2.68 0.83 5.67
N SER A 27 -2.39 1.96 6.29
CA SER A 27 -1.15 2.21 7.02
C SER A 27 -0.96 1.20 8.17
N LEU A 28 -2.03 0.87 8.89
CA LEU A 28 -1.99 -0.19 9.89
C LEU A 28 -1.64 -1.56 9.28
N MET A 29 -2.13 -1.88 8.07
CA MET A 29 -1.72 -3.13 7.40
C MET A 29 -0.25 -3.11 6.94
N VAL A 30 0.28 -1.95 6.55
CA VAL A 30 1.72 -1.84 6.27
C VAL A 30 2.54 -2.17 7.52
N GLN A 31 2.14 -1.63 8.66
CA GLN A 31 2.80 -1.86 9.95
C GLN A 31 2.63 -3.31 10.41
N GLU A 32 1.41 -3.81 10.46
CA GLU A 32 1.11 -5.09 11.10
C GLU A 32 1.29 -6.30 10.19
N THR A 33 0.99 -6.18 8.90
CA THR A 33 1.07 -7.29 7.96
C THR A 33 2.40 -7.30 7.23
N LEU A 34 2.80 -6.15 6.67
CA LEU A 34 4.04 -6.05 5.90
C LEU A 34 5.27 -5.84 6.79
N LYS A 35 5.07 -5.54 8.09
CA LYS A 35 6.14 -5.22 9.05
C LYS A 35 7.08 -4.13 8.52
N ARG A 36 6.48 -3.08 7.94
CA ARG A 36 7.17 -1.90 7.41
C ARG A 36 6.61 -0.62 8.01
N ASP A 37 7.37 0.45 7.88
CA ASP A 37 6.89 1.79 8.21
C ASP A 37 6.18 2.42 6.99
N PRO A 38 4.88 2.79 7.10
CA PRO A 38 4.11 3.42 6.04
C PRO A 38 4.57 4.84 5.70
N HIS A 39 5.42 5.47 6.53
CA HIS A 39 5.90 6.84 6.33
C HIS A 39 7.30 6.92 5.70
N THR A 40 7.77 5.82 5.12
CA THR A 40 9.11 5.71 4.51
C THR A 40 9.25 6.39 3.14
N GLY A 41 8.18 6.96 2.59
CA GLY A 41 8.15 7.45 1.20
C GLY A 41 8.23 6.33 0.16
N HIS A 42 7.95 5.10 0.58
CA HIS A 42 7.78 3.94 -0.29
C HIS A 42 6.32 3.80 -0.72
N LEU A 43 6.10 3.16 -1.87
CA LEU A 43 4.75 2.92 -2.38
C LEU A 43 4.23 1.58 -1.87
N PHE A 44 3.03 1.57 -1.30
CA PHE A 44 2.35 0.35 -0.83
C PHE A 44 1.07 0.13 -1.61
N CYS A 45 1.02 -0.96 -2.37
CA CYS A 45 -0.05 -1.32 -3.28
C CYS A 45 -0.96 -2.39 -2.68
N PHE A 46 -2.27 -2.16 -2.74
CA PHE A 46 -3.30 -3.04 -2.21
C PHE A 46 -4.33 -3.36 -3.28
N ARG A 47 -4.82 -4.60 -3.29
CA ARG A 47 -5.75 -5.09 -4.31
C ARG A 47 -6.96 -5.77 -3.68
N GLY A 48 -8.16 -5.42 -4.14
CA GLY A 48 -9.43 -5.99 -3.67
C GLY A 48 -9.80 -7.30 -4.36
N ARG A 49 -10.60 -8.19 -3.73
CA ARG A 49 -10.87 -9.58 -4.18
C ARG A 49 -11.20 -9.75 -5.67
N GLN A 50 -11.89 -8.79 -6.26
CA GLN A 50 -12.31 -8.82 -7.66
C GLN A 50 -11.22 -8.36 -8.65
N GLY A 51 -10.09 -7.83 -8.17
CA GLY A 51 -8.99 -7.36 -9.02
C GLY A 51 -9.23 -6.03 -9.75
N GLY A 52 -10.46 -5.51 -9.77
CA GLY A 52 -10.81 -4.28 -10.49
C GLY A 52 -10.40 -2.97 -9.80
N LEU A 53 -9.84 -3.02 -8.58
CA LEU A 53 -9.42 -1.84 -7.85
C LEU A 53 -8.05 -2.04 -7.19
N ILE A 54 -7.20 -1.04 -7.36
CA ILE A 54 -5.92 -0.90 -6.67
C ILE A 54 -5.94 0.41 -5.88
N LYS A 55 -5.48 0.35 -4.63
CA LYS A 55 -5.17 1.53 -3.81
C LYS A 55 -3.68 1.56 -3.57
N VAL A 56 -3.11 2.76 -3.66
CA VAL A 56 -1.70 3.01 -3.38
C VAL A 56 -1.63 4.09 -2.32
N ILE A 57 -0.83 3.85 -1.27
CA ILE A 57 -0.42 4.89 -0.32
C ILE A 57 1.09 5.11 -0.45
N TRP A 58 1.53 6.34 -0.21
CA TRP A 58 2.93 6.77 -0.22
C TRP A 58 3.26 7.51 1.08
#